data_AF-A0A7W7M355-F1
#
_entry.id   AF-A0A7W7M355-F1
#
_cell.length_a   1.000
_cell.length_b   1.000
_cell.length_c   1.000
_cell.angle_alpha   90.00
_cell.angle_beta   90.00
_cell.angle_gamma   90.00
#
_symmetry.space_group_name_H-M   'P 1'
#
loop_
_entity.id
_entity.type
_entity.pdbx_description
1 polymer ?
#
loop_
_entity_poly.entity_id
_entity_poly.type
_entity_poly.pdbx_seq_one_letter_code
_entity_poly.pdbx_strand_id
1 'polypeptide(L)'
;MTVAQTQSESIELERRIELDVGPVAHGGHCVCRHEGRVVFVRHAIPGERVKVALTEAEEGARFWRGDAVEIIRPSEFRRIHQWKLADVQRAHNSGRMPVGGAEFGHIVVPHQRRLKAQVYRDTVARIAGLTVEPEVETAGDDEPTGQRWRTRNAFAVTPSGHIAMHAHRSSTLVPVRNMPLGVPELDALALWDWDFTGVERVDVATPGHGGQPLVLVTPTPQTRTDTSRLSRLRTRVRQAARTAQTELSTAFVFPGKKPTSPVTYERITGRTWVEEVVASQRGGERRFRVTGDGFWQVHREAAATLVDAVLEDAAAEPGQVVADLYAGAGLFTAYLADAVGRDGTVLSVEASPQASRDALRNLHEMPQAHVLNGPTDKVLGSWLATPETPIADGGVAGASLDTVVLDPPRAGAGRKAVERILALAPETIVYVSCDPASFARDLAWLTAGGYRLDRARVIDLYPDTHHLESVTVLRRG
;
A
#
# COMPACT_ATOMS: atom_id res chain seq x y z
N MET A 1 24.49 44.60 8.74
CA MET A 1 23.20 45.11 8.22
C MET A 1 22.63 44.02 7.33
N THR A 2 21.56 43.30 7.64
CA THR A 2 20.55 43.43 8.68
C THR A 2 20.11 42.00 9.01
N VAL A 3 20.12 41.66 10.30
CA VAL A 3 19.63 40.38 10.83
C VAL A 3 18.12 40.38 10.62
N ALA A 4 17.64 39.66 9.60
CA ALA A 4 16.23 39.38 9.46
C ALA A 4 15.89 38.23 10.42
N GLN A 5 15.23 38.61 11.51
CA GLN A 5 14.66 37.73 12.51
C GLN A 5 13.86 36.61 11.83
N THR A 6 14.32 35.37 11.98
CA THR A 6 13.48 34.19 11.88
C THR A 6 12.59 34.21 13.12
N GLN A 7 11.57 35.06 13.10
CA GLN A 7 10.52 35.02 14.09
C GLN A 7 9.84 33.67 14.00
N SER A 8 9.69 33.07 15.18
CA SER A 8 8.88 31.90 15.45
C SER A 8 7.61 31.89 14.58
N GLU A 9 7.42 30.83 13.80
CA GLU A 9 6.10 30.23 13.69
C GLU A 9 5.76 29.69 15.09
N SER A 10 5.38 30.63 15.95
CA SER A 10 4.75 30.37 17.22
C SER A 10 3.53 29.52 16.92
N ILE A 11 3.55 28.30 17.46
CA ILE A 11 2.40 27.45 17.68
C ILE A 11 1.24 28.39 18.07
N GLU A 12 0.33 28.68 17.13
CA GLU A 12 -0.93 29.32 17.47
C GLU A 12 -1.48 28.54 18.65
N LEU A 13 -1.83 29.24 19.74
CA LEU A 13 -2.34 28.61 20.97
C LEU A 13 -3.30 27.50 20.60
N GLU A 14 -2.82 26.24 20.68
CA GLU A 14 -3.62 25.10 20.26
C GLU A 14 -4.89 25.15 21.06
N ARG A 15 -6.01 25.39 20.39
CA ARG A 15 -7.31 25.29 21.03
C ARG A 15 -7.46 23.83 21.45
N ARG A 16 -7.38 23.60 22.75
CA ARG A 16 -7.55 22.27 23.35
C ARG A 16 -8.97 22.09 23.83
N ILE A 17 -9.55 20.94 23.51
CA ILE A 17 -10.89 20.56 23.94
C ILE A 17 -10.87 19.17 24.54
N GLU A 18 -11.68 18.94 25.57
CA GLU A 18 -11.90 17.59 26.11
C GLU A 18 -13.05 16.91 25.37
N LEU A 19 -12.86 15.65 25.00
CA LEU A 19 -13.84 14.85 24.27
C LEU A 19 -13.91 13.43 24.83
N ASP A 20 -15.12 12.89 24.91
CA ASP A 20 -15.34 11.44 24.96
C ASP A 20 -15.22 10.88 23.54
N VAL A 21 -14.47 9.79 23.41
CA VAL A 21 -14.08 9.22 22.12
C VAL A 21 -15.15 8.28 21.62
N GLY A 22 -15.74 8.61 20.47
CA GLY A 22 -16.75 7.80 19.82
C GLY A 22 -16.19 6.70 18.92
N PRO A 23 -16.99 6.16 17.98
CA PRO A 23 -16.60 5.03 17.15
C PRO A 23 -15.44 5.38 16.20
N VAL A 24 -14.68 4.35 15.83
CA VAL A 24 -13.63 4.46 14.81
C VAL A 24 -14.26 4.63 13.43
N ALA A 25 -13.58 5.39 12.56
CA ALA A 25 -13.92 5.58 11.17
C ALA A 25 -12.73 5.23 10.27
N HIS A 26 -13.03 5.00 9.00
CA HIS A 26 -12.02 4.82 7.97
C HIS A 26 -11.02 6.00 7.96
N GLY A 27 -9.73 5.69 7.80
CA GLY A 27 -8.63 6.67 7.87
C GLY A 27 -7.95 6.77 9.24
N GLY A 28 -8.29 5.90 10.22
CA GLY A 28 -7.60 5.85 11.51
C GLY A 28 -8.01 6.96 12.49
N HIS A 29 -9.22 7.48 12.31
CA HIS A 29 -9.80 8.51 13.17
C HIS A 29 -10.91 7.92 14.03
N CYS A 30 -11.12 8.46 15.24
CA CYS A 30 -12.37 8.30 15.97
C CYS A 30 -13.27 9.51 15.73
N VAL A 31 -14.57 9.29 15.69
CA VAL A 31 -15.59 10.33 15.47
C VAL A 31 -16.11 10.78 16.84
N CYS A 32 -15.78 12.01 17.21
CA CYS A 32 -16.23 12.66 18.45
C CYS A 32 -17.23 13.77 18.13
N ARG A 33 -17.89 14.30 19.17
CA ARG A 33 -18.77 15.47 19.06
C ARG A 33 -18.42 16.52 20.10
N HIS A 34 -18.39 17.78 19.66
CA HIS A 34 -18.20 18.95 20.52
C HIS A 34 -19.22 20.01 20.13
N GLU A 35 -20.13 20.37 21.05
CA GLU A 35 -21.17 21.40 20.79
C GLU A 35 -21.97 21.12 19.49
N GLY A 36 -22.31 19.86 19.25
CA GLY A 36 -23.02 19.42 18.04
C GLY A 36 -22.15 19.22 16.79
N ARG A 37 -20.91 19.76 16.77
CA ARG A 37 -19.96 19.62 15.65
C ARG A 37 -19.23 18.27 15.69
N VAL A 38 -18.99 17.69 14.52
CA VAL A 38 -18.17 16.48 14.37
C VAL A 38 -16.68 16.82 14.46
N VAL A 39 -15.94 16.05 15.25
CA VAL A 39 -14.48 16.17 15.38
C VAL A 39 -13.84 14.81 15.08
N PHE A 40 -12.97 14.74 14.07
CA PHE A 40 -12.17 13.56 13.78
C PHE A 40 -10.89 13.58 14.61
N VAL A 41 -10.77 12.65 15.54
CA VAL A 41 -9.66 12.60 16.51
C VAL A 41 -8.74 11.43 16.18
N ARG A 42 -7.44 11.69 16.00
CA ARG A 42 -6.41 10.64 15.88
C ARG A 42 -5.82 10.29 17.24
N HIS A 43 -5.13 9.14 17.28
CA HIS A 43 -4.38 8.67 18.45
C HIS A 43 -5.24 8.35 19.69
N ALA A 44 -6.53 8.17 19.48
CA ALA A 44 -7.53 7.86 20.49
C ALA A 44 -8.16 6.49 20.20
N ILE A 45 -8.63 5.83 21.26
CA ILE A 45 -9.35 4.56 21.21
C ILE A 45 -10.81 4.82 21.61
N PRO A 46 -11.81 4.22 20.93
CA PRO A 46 -13.22 4.34 21.35
C PRO A 46 -13.43 4.05 22.84
N GLY A 47 -14.22 4.89 23.51
CA GLY A 47 -14.51 4.81 24.95
C GLY A 47 -13.58 5.62 25.86
N GLU A 48 -12.45 6.11 25.33
CA GLU A 48 -11.55 6.99 26.08
C GLU A 48 -12.15 8.37 26.35
N ARG A 49 -11.57 9.07 27.33
CA ARG A 49 -11.70 10.52 27.47
C ARG A 49 -10.34 11.16 27.26
N VAL A 50 -10.26 12.14 26.37
CA VAL A 50 -8.99 12.71 25.91
C VAL A 50 -9.04 14.23 25.81
N LYS A 51 -7.88 14.86 25.92
CA LYS A 51 -7.67 16.26 25.54
C LYS A 51 -7.11 16.28 24.12
N VAL A 52 -7.80 16.98 23.24
CA VAL A 52 -7.49 17.05 21.81
C VAL A 52 -6.89 18.41 21.48
N ALA A 53 -5.71 18.41 20.86
CA ALA A 53 -5.17 19.59 20.18
C ALA A 53 -5.76 19.64 18.77
N LEU A 54 -6.50 20.72 18.47
CA LEU A 54 -7.10 20.89 17.16
C LEU A 54 -6.04 21.25 16.12
N THR A 55 -6.01 20.50 15.02
CA THR A 55 -5.08 20.69 13.90
C THR A 55 -5.74 21.34 12.68
N GLU A 56 -7.07 21.20 12.56
CA GLU A 56 -7.89 21.85 11.53
C GLU A 56 -9.23 22.25 12.19
N ALA A 57 -9.41 23.54 12.49
CA ALA A 57 -10.57 24.02 13.24
C ALA A 57 -11.05 25.42 12.89
N GLU A 58 -11.11 25.72 11.60
CA GLU A 58 -11.68 26.97 11.10
C GLU A 58 -13.17 27.10 11.50
N GLU A 59 -13.61 28.34 11.76
CA GLU A 59 -14.92 28.65 12.36
C GLU A 59 -16.11 28.20 11.48
N GLY A 60 -15.92 28.15 10.16
CA GLY A 60 -16.91 27.67 9.17
C GLY A 60 -16.76 26.20 8.73
N ALA A 61 -15.80 25.45 9.29
CA ALA A 61 -15.54 24.08 8.84
C ALA A 61 -16.70 23.13 9.24
N ARG A 62 -17.12 22.27 8.29
CA ARG A 62 -18.18 21.26 8.50
C ARG A 62 -17.84 20.24 9.59
N PHE A 63 -16.55 20.00 9.80
CA PHE A 63 -16.01 19.16 10.85
C PHE A 63 -14.65 19.73 11.26
N TRP A 64 -14.17 19.34 12.44
CA TRP A 64 -12.80 19.64 12.88
C TRP A 64 -11.93 18.39 12.88
N ARG A 65 -10.62 18.59 12.91
CA ARG A 65 -9.63 17.52 13.15
C ARG A 65 -8.73 17.89 14.31
N GLY A 66 -8.27 16.86 15.01
CA GLY A 66 -7.27 17.04 16.04
C GLY A 66 -6.64 15.73 16.49
N ASP A 67 -5.64 15.86 17.34
CA ASP A 67 -4.87 14.76 17.88
C ASP A 67 -5.07 14.66 19.39
N ALA A 68 -5.28 13.45 19.90
CA ALA A 68 -5.37 13.19 21.34
C ALA A 68 -3.98 13.30 21.99
N VAL A 69 -3.64 14.51 22.46
CA VAL A 69 -2.32 14.84 23.03
C VAL A 69 -2.20 14.50 24.52
N GLU A 70 -3.32 14.25 25.20
CA GLU A 70 -3.37 13.80 26.59
C GLU A 70 -4.55 12.84 26.79
N ILE A 71 -4.30 11.72 27.47
CA ILE A 71 -5.30 10.67 27.72
C ILE A 71 -5.77 10.79 29.19
N ILE A 72 -6.99 11.27 29.40
CA ILE A 72 -7.57 11.51 30.72
C ILE A 72 -8.10 10.20 31.33
N ARG A 73 -8.83 9.43 30.52
CA ARG A 73 -9.31 8.08 30.87
C ARG A 73 -8.86 7.11 29.77
N PRO A 74 -7.81 6.32 29.99
CA PRO A 74 -7.29 5.41 28.98
C PRO A 74 -8.17 4.16 28.82
N SER A 75 -8.17 3.60 27.63
CA SER A 75 -8.70 2.27 27.36
C SER A 75 -7.75 1.20 27.87
N GLU A 76 -8.28 0.06 28.31
CA GLU A 76 -7.48 -1.13 28.67
C GLU A 76 -6.66 -1.68 27.48
N PHE A 77 -7.08 -1.36 26.26
CA PHE A 77 -6.41 -1.78 25.02
C PHE A 77 -5.28 -0.82 24.59
N ARG A 78 -5.05 0.26 25.35
CA ARG A 78 -3.95 1.19 25.08
C ARG A 78 -2.62 0.58 25.51
N ARG A 79 -1.63 0.66 24.63
CA ARG A 79 -0.22 0.34 24.92
C ARG A 79 0.68 1.55 24.73
N ILE A 80 1.91 1.44 25.22
CA ILE A 80 2.97 2.40 24.86
C ILE A 80 3.22 2.28 23.36
N HIS A 81 3.28 3.43 22.69
CA HIS A 81 3.54 3.49 21.26
C HIS A 81 4.92 2.90 20.95
N GLN A 82 4.98 1.91 20.05
CA GLN A 82 6.21 1.17 19.74
C GLN A 82 7.27 2.05 19.08
N TRP A 83 6.83 3.04 18.29
CA TRP A 83 7.72 4.02 17.68
C TRP A 83 7.65 5.38 18.36
N LYS A 84 8.69 5.76 19.12
CA LYS A 84 8.75 7.02 19.87
C LYS A 84 8.51 8.27 19.00
N LEU A 85 8.93 8.25 17.73
CA LEU A 85 8.76 9.38 16.81
C LEU A 85 7.31 9.53 16.30
N ALA A 86 6.52 8.46 16.29
CA ALA A 86 5.10 8.50 15.92
C ALA A 86 4.16 8.66 17.14
N ASP A 87 4.68 8.54 18.36
CA ASP A 87 3.93 8.80 19.59
C ASP A 87 3.53 10.28 19.70
N VAL A 88 2.24 10.57 19.58
CA VAL A 88 1.69 11.93 19.66
C VAL A 88 1.97 12.60 21.00
N GLN A 89 1.87 11.88 22.12
CA GLN A 89 2.01 12.50 23.45
C GLN A 89 3.46 12.94 23.66
N ARG A 90 4.42 12.11 23.22
CA ARG A 90 5.85 12.46 23.25
C ARG A 90 6.19 13.56 22.27
N ALA A 91 5.65 13.49 21.07
CA ALA A 91 5.85 14.50 20.04
C ALA A 91 5.42 15.88 20.57
N HIS A 92 4.22 15.92 21.12
CA HIS A 92 3.62 17.12 21.66
C HIS A 92 4.40 17.71 22.84
N ASN A 93 4.78 16.88 23.81
CA ASN A 93 5.59 17.29 24.95
C ASN A 93 6.98 17.81 24.56
N SER A 94 7.46 17.48 23.36
CA SER A 94 8.73 17.94 22.81
C SER A 94 8.55 19.08 21.77
N GLY A 95 7.34 19.63 21.62
CA GLY A 95 7.05 20.71 20.67
C GLY A 95 7.21 20.32 19.20
N ARG A 96 6.98 19.04 18.85
CA ARG A 96 7.06 18.52 17.48
C ARG A 96 5.78 17.79 17.08
N MET A 97 5.60 17.62 15.78
CA MET A 97 4.54 16.75 15.24
C MET A 97 4.99 15.27 15.21
N PRO A 98 4.06 14.31 15.37
CA PRO A 98 4.37 12.90 15.20
C PRO A 98 4.61 12.55 13.72
N VAL A 99 5.51 11.58 13.50
CA VAL A 99 5.71 10.95 12.20
C VAL A 99 4.47 10.11 11.85
N GLY A 100 4.05 10.11 10.58
CA GLY A 100 2.94 9.30 10.09
C GLY A 100 3.31 7.85 9.78
N GLY A 101 2.31 7.00 9.53
CA GLY A 101 2.49 5.63 9.06
C GLY A 101 2.51 4.55 10.15
N ALA A 102 2.14 4.89 11.39
CA ALA A 102 1.96 3.96 12.51
C ALA A 102 0.81 4.43 13.42
N GLU A 103 -0.31 4.87 12.85
CA GLU A 103 -1.37 5.56 13.59
C GLU A 103 -1.95 4.73 14.74
N PHE A 104 -1.93 3.40 14.63
CA PHE A 104 -2.47 2.46 15.63
C PHE A 104 -1.40 1.89 16.57
N GLY A 105 -0.15 2.36 16.52
CA GLY A 105 0.95 1.87 17.37
C GLY A 105 0.70 1.95 18.89
N HIS A 106 -0.27 2.77 19.31
CA HIS A 106 -0.72 2.93 20.70
C HIS A 106 -1.82 1.96 21.13
N ILE A 107 -2.23 1.02 20.27
CA ILE A 107 -3.31 0.06 20.49
C ILE A 107 -2.71 -1.36 20.47
N VAL A 108 -3.13 -2.25 21.37
CA VAL A 108 -2.73 -3.68 21.28
C VAL A 108 -3.26 -4.33 20.00
N VAL A 109 -2.44 -5.13 19.32
CA VAL A 109 -2.72 -5.69 17.97
C VAL A 109 -4.08 -6.40 17.88
N PRO A 110 -4.49 -7.26 18.83
CA PRO A 110 -5.81 -7.89 18.76
C PRO A 110 -6.98 -6.89 18.74
N HIS A 111 -6.84 -5.75 19.42
CA HIS A 111 -7.86 -4.71 19.40
C HIS A 111 -7.81 -3.88 18.11
N GLN A 112 -6.64 -3.70 17.48
CA GLN A 112 -6.54 -3.08 16.16
C GLN A 112 -7.38 -3.84 15.13
N ARG A 113 -7.30 -5.19 15.14
CA ARG A 113 -8.08 -6.05 14.25
C ARG A 113 -9.59 -5.91 14.47
N ARG A 114 -10.04 -5.81 15.72
CA ARG A 114 -11.46 -5.53 16.04
C ARG A 114 -11.91 -4.18 15.46
N LEU A 115 -11.08 -3.14 15.57
CA LEU A 115 -11.37 -1.83 14.99
C LEU A 115 -11.39 -1.88 13.45
N LYS A 116 -10.47 -2.61 12.81
CA LYS A 116 -10.48 -2.82 11.35
C LYS A 116 -11.74 -3.56 10.88
N ALA A 117 -12.15 -4.61 11.61
CA ALA A 117 -13.39 -5.35 11.35
C ALA A 117 -14.62 -4.42 11.42
N GLN A 118 -14.67 -3.57 12.46
CA GLN A 118 -15.73 -2.57 12.60
C GLN A 118 -15.73 -1.57 11.44
N VAL A 119 -14.57 -1.00 11.10
CA VAL A 119 -14.46 -0.04 9.98
C VAL A 119 -14.92 -0.65 8.67
N TYR A 120 -14.54 -1.90 8.37
CA TYR A 120 -14.95 -2.59 7.15
C TYR A 120 -16.47 -2.77 7.12
N ARG A 121 -17.05 -3.36 8.17
CA ARG A 121 -18.49 -3.58 8.30
C ARG A 121 -19.29 -2.29 8.18
N ASP A 122 -18.94 -1.26 8.94
CA ASP A 122 -19.65 0.02 8.94
C ASP A 122 -19.56 0.71 7.57
N THR A 123 -18.42 0.56 6.88
CA THR A 123 -18.22 1.13 5.54
C THR A 123 -19.04 0.41 4.48
N VAL A 124 -19.01 -0.93 4.47
CA VAL A 124 -19.79 -1.76 3.54
C VAL A 124 -21.29 -1.55 3.77
N ALA A 125 -21.75 -1.55 5.01
CA ALA A 125 -23.16 -1.31 5.35
C ALA A 125 -23.62 0.08 4.88
N ARG A 126 -22.82 1.13 5.13
CA ARG A 126 -23.18 2.50 4.79
C ARG A 126 -23.15 2.79 3.30
N ILE A 127 -22.20 2.22 2.55
CA ILE A 127 -21.98 2.56 1.13
C ILE A 127 -22.64 1.54 0.19
N ALA A 128 -22.48 0.25 0.47
CA ALA A 128 -23.05 -0.82 -0.36
C ALA A 128 -24.45 -1.25 0.09
N GLY A 129 -24.88 -0.88 1.30
CA GLY A 129 -26.17 -1.30 1.86
C GLY A 129 -26.19 -2.78 2.28
N LEU A 130 -25.02 -3.40 2.44
CA LEU A 130 -24.88 -4.83 2.75
C LEU A 130 -24.42 -5.03 4.20
N THR A 131 -25.00 -6.02 4.87
CA THR A 131 -24.54 -6.42 6.21
C THR A 131 -23.49 -7.51 6.05
N VAL A 132 -22.32 -7.28 6.65
CA VAL A 132 -21.19 -8.21 6.63
C VAL A 132 -20.59 -8.32 8.03
N GLU A 133 -20.07 -9.49 8.37
CA GLU A 133 -19.43 -9.78 9.64
C GLU A 133 -18.02 -10.31 9.36
N PRO A 134 -17.06 -9.42 9.05
CA PRO A 134 -15.72 -9.85 8.66
C PRO A 134 -14.94 -10.36 9.88
N GLU A 135 -14.31 -11.51 9.72
CA GLU A 135 -13.15 -11.88 10.53
C GLU A 135 -11.90 -11.21 9.95
N VAL A 136 -11.00 -10.76 10.83
CA VAL A 136 -9.72 -10.15 10.44
C VAL A 136 -8.60 -11.13 10.73
N GLU A 137 -8.13 -11.77 9.66
CA GLU A 137 -7.07 -12.77 9.67
C GLU A 137 -5.68 -12.12 9.73
N THR A 138 -4.68 -12.89 10.13
CA THR A 138 -3.27 -12.47 10.13
C THR A 138 -2.59 -12.84 8.82
N ALA A 139 -1.57 -12.08 8.46
CA ALA A 139 -0.70 -12.42 7.35
C ALA A 139 0.39 -13.39 7.84
N GLY A 140 0.30 -14.66 7.47
CA GLY A 140 1.21 -15.70 7.98
C GLY A 140 1.20 -15.79 9.51
N ASP A 141 2.37 -16.01 10.11
CA ASP A 141 2.54 -16.10 11.57
C ASP A 141 2.29 -14.76 12.26
N ASP A 142 1.48 -14.77 13.33
CA ASP A 142 1.13 -13.57 14.09
C ASP A 142 2.34 -13.03 14.87
N GLU A 143 3.03 -12.02 14.31
CA GLU A 143 4.06 -11.27 15.03
C GLU A 143 3.39 -10.40 16.12
N PRO A 144 3.50 -10.75 17.42
CA PRO A 144 2.63 -10.19 18.46
C PRO A 144 2.80 -8.69 18.67
N THR A 145 3.94 -8.14 18.22
CA THR A 145 4.26 -6.73 18.35
C THR A 145 3.66 -5.87 17.24
N GLY A 146 3.25 -6.45 16.10
CA GLY A 146 2.77 -5.73 14.92
C GLY A 146 3.87 -5.04 14.11
N GLN A 147 5.13 -5.45 14.30
CA GLN A 147 6.33 -4.83 13.71
C GLN A 147 6.98 -5.74 12.66
N ARG A 148 8.07 -5.26 12.05
CA ARG A 148 8.98 -6.10 11.22
C ARG A 148 8.38 -6.79 10.01
N TRP A 149 7.38 -6.19 9.39
CA TRP A 149 6.71 -6.76 8.24
C TRP A 149 7.03 -6.05 6.92
N ARG A 150 7.45 -4.78 6.97
CA ARG A 150 7.52 -3.88 5.81
C ARG A 150 8.80 -4.08 4.98
N THR A 151 8.64 -4.61 3.77
CA THR A 151 9.70 -4.89 2.79
C THR A 151 9.99 -3.71 1.86
N ARG A 152 9.07 -2.74 1.75
CA ARG A 152 9.21 -1.56 0.89
C ARG A 152 9.11 -0.28 1.69
N ASN A 153 10.21 0.47 1.76
CA ASN A 153 10.34 1.65 2.60
C ASN A 153 10.71 2.86 1.75
N ALA A 154 10.03 3.98 1.96
CA ALA A 154 10.28 5.23 1.25
C ALA A 154 10.60 6.32 2.28
N PHE A 155 11.75 6.96 2.11
CA PHE A 155 12.27 7.96 3.01
C PHE A 155 12.51 9.28 2.28
N ALA A 156 12.20 10.38 2.95
CA ALA A 156 12.70 11.68 2.55
C ALA A 156 14.14 11.86 3.05
N VAL A 157 14.83 12.88 2.55
CA VAL A 157 16.19 13.23 2.99
C VAL A 157 16.24 14.69 3.40
N THR A 158 16.85 14.97 4.55
CA THR A 158 17.05 16.34 5.02
C THR A 158 18.07 17.08 4.15
N PRO A 159 18.11 18.43 4.16
CA PRO A 159 19.16 19.17 3.46
C PRO A 159 20.60 18.80 3.88
N SER A 160 20.77 18.29 5.11
CA SER A 160 22.04 17.79 5.64
C SER A 160 22.37 16.33 5.26
N GLY A 161 21.55 15.69 4.42
CA GLY A 161 21.83 14.35 3.92
C GLY A 161 21.42 13.19 4.84
N HIS A 162 20.58 13.44 5.84
CA HIS A 162 20.09 12.39 6.74
C HIS A 162 18.72 11.87 6.28
N ILE A 163 18.48 10.57 6.46
CA ILE A 163 17.15 10.00 6.25
C ILE A 163 16.13 10.61 7.22
N ALA A 164 14.94 10.92 6.69
CA ALA A 164 13.84 11.51 7.42
C ALA A 164 12.48 10.97 6.95
N MET A 165 11.48 11.20 7.78
CA MET A 165 10.07 11.00 7.47
C MET A 165 9.33 12.33 7.57
N HIS A 166 8.26 12.49 6.81
CA HIS A 166 7.36 13.62 6.98
C HIS A 166 6.55 13.47 8.26
N ALA A 167 6.42 14.57 9.01
CA ALA A 167 5.36 14.70 9.99
C ALA A 167 4.00 14.52 9.29
N HIS A 168 3.02 13.95 10.00
CA HIS A 168 1.74 13.62 9.39
C HIS A 168 1.08 14.84 8.72
N ARG A 169 0.74 14.70 7.43
CA ARG A 169 0.16 15.77 6.58
C ARG A 169 0.93 17.10 6.61
N SER A 170 2.26 17.03 6.76
CA SER A 170 3.12 18.21 6.79
C SER A 170 4.35 18.01 5.90
N SER A 171 4.91 19.12 5.41
CA SER A 171 6.21 19.13 4.72
C SER A 171 7.39 19.05 5.70
N THR A 172 7.15 19.21 7.01
CA THR A 172 8.18 19.12 8.05
C THR A 172 8.85 17.75 8.05
N LEU A 173 10.17 17.74 7.89
CA LEU A 173 10.99 16.54 7.94
C LEU A 173 11.46 16.26 9.37
N VAL A 174 11.20 15.05 9.84
CA VAL A 174 11.68 14.51 11.12
C VAL A 174 12.77 13.49 10.81
N PRO A 175 14.04 13.75 11.17
CA PRO A 175 15.10 12.76 11.01
C PRO A 175 14.76 11.47 11.77
N VAL A 176 15.01 10.33 11.14
CA VAL A 176 14.74 9.01 11.74
C VAL A 176 16.03 8.20 11.78
N ARG A 177 16.17 7.36 12.81
CA ARG A 177 17.30 6.42 12.99
C ARG A 177 16.86 4.96 13.09
N ASN A 178 15.58 4.71 12.85
CA ASN A 178 14.99 3.38 12.82
C ASN A 178 13.66 3.42 12.06
N MET A 179 13.21 2.26 11.61
CA MET A 179 11.88 2.02 11.06
C MET A 179 11.33 0.73 11.66
N PRO A 180 10.62 0.79 12.81
CA PRO A 180 10.18 -0.42 13.53
C PRO A 180 9.28 -1.36 12.72
N LEU A 181 8.53 -0.80 11.77
CA LEU A 181 7.69 -1.60 10.86
C LEU A 181 8.53 -2.33 9.79
N GLY A 182 9.73 -1.87 9.50
CA GLY A 182 10.64 -2.45 8.51
C GLY A 182 11.16 -3.81 8.93
N VAL A 183 11.32 -4.71 7.98
CA VAL A 183 11.94 -6.02 8.22
C VAL A 183 13.38 -5.87 8.76
N PRO A 184 13.91 -6.81 9.55
CA PRO A 184 15.25 -6.71 10.15
C PRO A 184 16.38 -6.46 9.15
N GLU A 185 16.23 -6.96 7.93
CA GLU A 185 17.17 -6.79 6.82
C GLU A 185 17.35 -5.31 6.43
N LEU A 186 16.34 -4.46 6.67
CA LEU A 186 16.46 -3.01 6.47
C LEU A 186 17.46 -2.38 7.43
N ASP A 187 17.42 -2.76 8.71
CA ASP A 187 18.33 -2.24 9.72
C ASP A 187 19.78 -2.68 9.43
N ALA A 188 19.96 -3.89 8.88
CA ALA A 188 21.25 -4.42 8.46
C ALA A 188 21.92 -3.66 7.31
N LEU A 189 21.20 -2.77 6.62
CA LEU A 189 21.76 -1.87 5.61
C LEU A 189 22.47 -0.65 6.22
N ALA A 190 22.25 -0.37 7.51
CA ALA A 190 22.80 0.78 8.23
C ALA A 190 22.61 2.12 7.49
N LEU A 191 21.47 2.30 6.81
CA LEU A 191 21.19 3.48 5.99
C LEU A 191 21.22 4.79 6.78
N TRP A 192 21.01 4.71 8.10
CA TRP A 192 21.04 5.86 9.00
C TRP A 192 22.42 6.52 9.08
N ASP A 193 23.48 5.80 8.72
CA ASP A 193 24.88 6.26 8.75
C ASP A 193 25.38 6.71 7.37
N TRP A 194 24.56 6.59 6.32
CA TRP A 194 24.92 7.00 4.97
C TRP A 194 24.76 8.52 4.79
N ASP A 195 25.67 9.14 4.05
CA ASP A 195 25.57 10.54 3.65
C ASP A 195 24.80 10.69 2.32
N PHE A 196 23.55 11.11 2.43
CA PHE A 196 22.66 11.37 1.30
C PHE A 196 22.60 12.85 0.90
N THR A 197 23.63 13.67 1.18
CA THR A 197 23.59 15.09 0.81
C THR A 197 23.33 15.26 -0.69
N GLY A 198 22.32 16.05 -1.05
CA GLY A 198 21.93 16.27 -2.45
C GLY A 198 20.94 15.23 -3.01
N VAL A 199 20.40 14.36 -2.16
CA VAL A 199 19.30 13.41 -2.45
C VAL A 199 17.98 13.99 -1.94
N GLU A 200 16.89 13.73 -2.66
CA GLU A 200 15.52 14.11 -2.22
C GLU A 200 14.79 12.95 -1.56
N ARG A 201 15.00 11.73 -2.06
CA ARG A 201 14.27 10.54 -1.64
C ARG A 201 15.14 9.29 -1.75
N VAL A 202 14.95 8.38 -0.79
CA VAL A 202 15.56 7.05 -0.79
C VAL A 202 14.43 6.03 -0.70
N ASP A 203 14.29 5.20 -1.72
CA ASP A 203 13.37 4.06 -1.72
C ASP A 203 14.18 2.77 -1.53
N VAL A 204 13.69 1.87 -0.69
CA VAL A 204 14.40 0.66 -0.30
C VAL A 204 13.47 -0.53 -0.46
N ALA A 205 13.91 -1.51 -1.24
CA ALA A 205 13.29 -2.81 -1.35
C ALA A 205 14.16 -3.85 -0.66
N THR A 206 13.63 -4.45 0.41
CA THR A 206 14.24 -5.54 1.19
C THR A 206 13.36 -6.78 1.04
N PRO A 207 13.66 -7.69 0.09
CA PRO A 207 12.84 -8.87 -0.16
C PRO A 207 12.57 -9.69 1.10
N GLY A 208 11.35 -10.20 1.25
CA GLY A 208 10.91 -10.87 2.49
C GLY A 208 11.61 -12.20 2.80
N HIS A 209 12.21 -12.85 1.80
CA HIS A 209 12.74 -14.22 1.90
C HIS A 209 14.18 -14.33 1.34
N GLY A 210 15.09 -13.48 1.81
CA GLY A 210 16.54 -13.64 1.58
C GLY A 210 17.07 -13.15 0.22
N GLY A 211 16.29 -12.36 -0.53
CA GLY A 211 16.75 -11.71 -1.76
C GLY A 211 17.66 -10.52 -1.50
N GLN A 212 18.52 -10.19 -2.48
CA GLN A 212 19.42 -9.03 -2.39
C GLN A 212 18.63 -7.71 -2.31
N PRO A 213 18.80 -6.88 -1.26
CA PRO A 213 18.13 -5.59 -1.16
C PRO A 213 18.55 -4.61 -2.26
N LEU A 214 17.68 -3.66 -2.56
CA LEU A 214 17.91 -2.58 -3.52
C LEU A 214 17.62 -1.22 -2.89
N VAL A 215 18.63 -0.36 -2.90
CA VAL A 215 18.52 1.05 -2.49
C VAL A 215 18.48 1.93 -3.74
N LEU A 216 17.33 2.57 -3.94
CA LEU A 216 17.07 3.52 -4.99
C LEU A 216 17.24 4.93 -4.45
N VAL A 217 18.18 5.67 -5.04
CA VAL A 217 18.52 7.03 -4.63
C VAL A 217 17.99 7.99 -5.68
N THR A 218 17.08 8.87 -5.27
CA THR A 218 16.53 9.90 -6.14
C THR A 218 17.26 11.21 -5.85
N PRO A 219 18.14 11.72 -6.74
CA PRO A 219 18.89 12.96 -6.46
C PRO A 219 17.97 14.19 -6.51
N THR A 220 18.26 15.28 -5.80
CA THR A 220 17.51 16.55 -5.95
C THR A 220 17.63 17.12 -7.37
N PRO A 221 16.70 18.00 -7.83
CA PRO A 221 16.78 18.63 -9.14
C PRO A 221 18.12 19.34 -9.39
N GLN A 222 18.65 20.04 -8.37
CA GLN A 222 19.94 20.75 -8.45
C GLN A 222 21.11 19.79 -8.61
N THR A 223 21.11 18.65 -7.89
CA THR A 223 22.15 17.62 -8.04
C THR A 223 22.11 16.97 -9.42
N ARG A 224 20.92 16.70 -9.96
CA ARG A 224 20.76 16.05 -11.29
C ARG A 224 21.33 16.89 -12.43
N THR A 225 21.26 18.22 -12.32
CA THR A 225 21.73 19.15 -13.36
C THR A 225 23.22 19.49 -13.26
N ASP A 226 23.90 19.12 -12.17
CA ASP A 226 25.31 19.41 -11.92
C ASP A 226 26.15 18.11 -11.98
N THR A 227 26.89 17.93 -13.08
CA THR A 227 27.72 16.75 -13.34
C THR A 227 28.72 16.46 -12.22
N SER A 228 29.29 17.51 -11.58
CA SER A 228 30.26 17.34 -10.49
C SER A 228 29.59 16.84 -9.22
N ARG A 229 28.42 17.40 -8.87
CA ARG A 229 27.65 16.95 -7.70
C ARG A 229 27.14 15.52 -7.88
N LEU A 230 26.60 15.21 -9.06
CA LEU A 230 26.09 13.86 -9.36
C LEU A 230 27.22 12.82 -9.33
N SER A 231 28.40 13.15 -9.84
CA SER A 231 29.59 12.28 -9.77
C SER A 231 30.03 12.05 -8.31
N ARG A 232 30.09 13.10 -7.48
CA ARG A 232 30.41 12.97 -6.05
C ARG A 232 29.38 12.13 -5.29
N LEU A 233 28.08 12.34 -5.55
CA LEU A 233 27.01 11.53 -4.96
C LEU A 233 27.16 10.05 -5.34
N ARG A 234 27.41 9.75 -6.61
CA ARG A 234 27.62 8.38 -7.10
C ARG A 234 28.79 7.68 -6.42
N THR A 235 29.92 8.38 -6.25
CA THR A 235 31.08 7.85 -5.52
C THR A 235 30.74 7.53 -4.07
N ARG A 236 30.03 8.44 -3.36
CA ARG A 236 29.62 8.21 -1.97
C ARG A 236 28.67 7.03 -1.82
N VAL A 237 27.62 6.94 -2.65
CA VAL A 237 26.66 5.83 -2.62
C VAL A 237 27.38 4.50 -2.92
N ARG A 238 28.28 4.48 -3.91
CA ARG A 238 29.09 3.29 -4.22
C ARG A 238 30.00 2.89 -3.06
N GLN A 239 30.62 3.85 -2.39
CA GLN A 239 31.49 3.57 -1.24
C GLN A 239 30.69 3.02 -0.07
N ALA A 240 29.56 3.65 0.28
CA ALA A 240 28.67 3.19 1.34
C ALA A 240 28.15 1.76 1.08
N ALA A 241 27.72 1.48 -0.16
CA ALA A 241 27.28 0.14 -0.55
C ALA A 241 28.39 -0.92 -0.44
N ARG A 242 29.66 -0.57 -0.67
CA ARG A 242 30.80 -1.50 -0.54
C ARG A 242 31.21 -1.77 0.90
N THR A 243 30.95 -0.83 1.80
CA THR A 243 31.26 -0.97 3.24
C THR A 243 30.10 -1.55 4.03
N ALA A 244 28.93 -1.71 3.42
CA ALA A 244 27.79 -2.35 4.03
C ALA A 244 28.10 -3.83 4.35
N GLN A 245 27.61 -4.30 5.49
CA GLN A 245 27.76 -5.70 5.90
C GLN A 245 26.89 -6.64 5.06
N THR A 246 25.81 -6.11 4.49
CA THR A 246 24.86 -6.82 3.65
C THR A 246 25.16 -6.55 2.19
N GLU A 247 25.20 -7.58 1.35
CA GLU A 247 25.31 -7.38 -0.10
C GLU A 247 24.04 -6.72 -0.62
N LEU A 248 24.17 -5.59 -1.33
CA LEU A 248 23.02 -4.81 -1.79
C LEU A 248 23.27 -4.18 -3.17
N SER A 249 22.17 -3.98 -3.88
CA SER A 249 22.14 -3.25 -5.15
C SER A 249 21.84 -1.76 -4.91
N THR A 250 22.43 -0.89 -5.72
CA THR A 250 22.16 0.55 -5.68
C THR A 250 21.96 1.11 -7.07
N ALA A 251 20.99 2.01 -7.22
CA ALA A 251 20.76 2.73 -8.46
C ALA A 251 20.24 4.14 -8.20
N PHE A 252 20.53 5.06 -9.14
CA PHE A 252 19.80 6.31 -9.21
C PHE A 252 18.47 6.14 -9.91
N VAL A 253 17.48 6.89 -9.45
CA VAL A 253 16.18 7.04 -10.09
C VAL A 253 16.05 8.46 -10.61
N PHE A 254 15.72 8.58 -11.89
CA PHE A 254 15.44 9.85 -12.54
C PHE A 254 13.96 9.87 -12.96
N PRO A 255 13.12 10.64 -12.26
CA PRO A 255 11.74 10.87 -12.65
C PRO A 255 11.63 11.42 -14.07
N GLY A 256 10.61 10.99 -14.80
CA GLY A 256 10.30 11.50 -16.11
C GLY A 256 9.92 13.00 -16.09
N LYS A 257 10.09 13.68 -17.23
CA LYS A 257 9.77 15.12 -17.37
C LYS A 257 8.30 15.45 -17.11
N LYS A 258 7.41 14.50 -17.37
CA LYS A 258 5.97 14.56 -17.06
C LYS A 258 5.63 13.40 -16.12
N PRO A 259 4.54 13.49 -15.33
CA PRO A 259 4.09 12.40 -14.46
C PRO A 259 3.87 11.07 -15.20
N THR A 260 3.53 11.12 -16.50
CA THR A 260 3.31 9.94 -17.36
C THR A 260 4.57 9.47 -18.09
N SER A 261 5.67 10.21 -18.01
CA SER A 261 6.92 9.84 -18.67
C SER A 261 7.60 8.70 -17.92
N PRO A 262 8.25 7.76 -18.63
CA PRO A 262 8.93 6.65 -18.00
C PRO A 262 10.06 7.15 -17.09
N VAL A 263 10.19 6.49 -15.95
CA VAL A 263 11.31 6.63 -15.03
C VAL A 263 12.54 5.96 -15.65
N THR A 264 13.72 6.55 -15.46
CA THR A 264 14.98 5.94 -15.88
C THR A 264 15.87 5.64 -14.68
N TYR A 265 16.68 4.59 -14.82
CA TYR A 265 17.56 4.12 -13.76
C TYR A 265 19.00 4.16 -14.23
N GLU A 266 19.90 4.69 -13.40
CA GLU A 266 21.34 4.51 -13.57
C GLU A 266 21.83 3.56 -12.50
N ARG A 267 22.22 2.35 -12.91
CA ARG A 267 22.80 1.37 -11.99
C ARG A 267 24.15 1.87 -11.45
N ILE A 268 24.31 1.84 -10.13
CA ILE A 268 25.57 2.14 -9.44
C ILE A 268 26.29 0.84 -9.05
N THR A 269 25.57 -0.10 -8.42
CA THR A 269 26.02 -1.47 -8.09
C THR A 269 24.88 -2.49 -8.29
N GLY A 270 25.22 -3.75 -8.55
CA GLY A 270 24.25 -4.86 -8.56
C GLY A 270 23.21 -4.81 -9.68
N ARG A 271 21.93 -4.74 -9.30
CA ARG A 271 20.74 -4.80 -10.16
C ARG A 271 19.86 -3.54 -9.99
N THR A 272 18.89 -3.34 -10.87
CA THR A 272 17.85 -2.27 -10.75
C THR A 272 16.47 -2.84 -10.44
N TRP A 273 16.45 -4.09 -10.02
CA TRP A 273 15.27 -4.89 -9.71
C TRP A 273 15.63 -5.84 -8.56
N VAL A 274 14.60 -6.32 -7.86
CA VAL A 274 14.73 -7.32 -6.80
C VAL A 274 14.04 -8.61 -7.22
N GLU A 275 14.53 -9.73 -6.68
CA GLU A 275 13.85 -11.01 -6.74
C GLU A 275 13.01 -11.16 -5.47
N GLU A 276 11.72 -11.43 -5.65
CA GLU A 276 10.78 -11.75 -4.57
C GLU A 276 10.44 -13.23 -4.68
N VAL A 277 10.53 -13.96 -3.58
CA VAL A 277 10.13 -15.36 -3.50
C VAL A 277 8.78 -15.41 -2.82
N VAL A 278 7.81 -16.11 -3.42
CA VAL A 278 6.48 -16.28 -2.86
C VAL A 278 6.25 -17.77 -2.65
N ALA A 279 6.16 -18.19 -1.39
CA ALA A 279 5.89 -19.58 -1.01
C ALA A 279 4.41 -19.71 -0.59
N SER A 280 3.54 -19.96 -1.57
CA SER A 280 2.11 -20.17 -1.34
C SER A 280 1.86 -21.60 -0.87
N GLN A 281 0.96 -21.76 0.11
CA GLN A 281 0.58 -23.09 0.61
C GLN A 281 -0.23 -23.88 -0.43
N ARG A 282 -0.98 -23.19 -1.30
CA ARG A 282 -1.83 -23.81 -2.34
C ARG A 282 -1.16 -23.91 -3.70
N GLY A 283 -0.32 -22.93 -4.05
CA GLY A 283 0.28 -22.76 -5.37
C GLY A 283 1.79 -23.03 -5.45
N GLY A 284 2.44 -23.36 -4.32
CA GLY A 284 3.88 -23.65 -4.26
C GLY A 284 4.77 -22.41 -4.31
N GLU A 285 6.08 -22.63 -4.47
CA GLU A 285 7.07 -21.55 -4.54
C GLU A 285 7.20 -20.99 -5.95
N ARG A 286 7.18 -19.66 -6.08
CA ARG A 286 7.50 -18.93 -7.32
C ARG A 286 8.45 -17.78 -7.06
N ARG A 287 9.23 -17.42 -8.08
CA ARG A 287 10.17 -16.29 -8.06
C ARG A 287 9.68 -15.21 -9.01
N PHE A 288 9.67 -13.98 -8.53
CA PHE A 288 9.23 -12.82 -9.28
C PHE A 288 10.37 -11.81 -9.35
N ARG A 289 10.67 -11.37 -10.55
CA ARG A 289 11.45 -10.16 -10.76
C ARG A 289 10.52 -8.96 -10.66
N VAL A 290 10.90 -7.99 -9.83
CA VAL A 290 10.19 -6.73 -9.67
C VAL A 290 11.16 -5.58 -9.78
N THR A 291 10.89 -4.65 -10.68
CA THR A 291 11.68 -3.41 -10.79
C THR A 291 11.62 -2.61 -9.50
N GLY A 292 12.71 -1.96 -9.11
CA GLY A 292 12.89 -1.52 -7.72
C GLY A 292 11.81 -0.58 -7.15
N ASP A 293 11.27 0.31 -7.97
CA ASP A 293 10.16 1.23 -7.66
C ASP A 293 8.80 0.72 -8.19
N GLY A 294 8.78 -0.45 -8.83
CA GLY A 294 7.56 -1.14 -9.23
C GLY A 294 6.75 -1.56 -8.00
N PHE A 295 5.43 -1.59 -8.16
CA PHE A 295 4.53 -2.03 -7.10
C PHE A 295 4.79 -3.51 -6.76
N TRP A 296 4.83 -3.77 -5.46
CA TRP A 296 4.84 -5.10 -4.87
C TRP A 296 4.16 -5.02 -3.50
N GLN A 297 3.64 -6.15 -3.04
CA GLN A 297 3.04 -6.25 -1.71
C GLN A 297 4.10 -5.90 -0.64
N VAL A 298 3.79 -4.91 0.19
CA VAL A 298 4.79 -4.30 1.09
C VAL A 298 5.00 -5.09 2.38
N HIS A 299 4.12 -6.05 2.69
CA HIS A 299 4.26 -6.94 3.84
C HIS A 299 4.92 -8.24 3.39
N ARG A 300 5.92 -8.74 4.12
CA ARG A 300 6.70 -9.94 3.75
C ARG A 300 5.83 -11.17 3.45
N GLU A 301 4.79 -11.39 4.24
CA GLU A 301 3.83 -12.51 4.05
C GLU A 301 2.67 -12.22 3.10
N ALA A 302 2.51 -10.98 2.61
CA ALA A 302 1.29 -10.59 1.90
C ALA A 302 1.11 -11.31 0.57
N ALA A 303 2.18 -11.47 -0.21
CA ALA A 303 2.07 -12.11 -1.52
C ALA A 303 1.57 -13.56 -1.40
N ALA A 304 2.13 -14.34 -0.48
CA ALA A 304 1.70 -15.72 -0.24
C ALA A 304 0.27 -15.77 0.31
N THR A 305 -0.04 -14.95 1.32
CA THR A 305 -1.37 -14.91 1.95
C THR A 305 -2.46 -14.54 0.94
N LEU A 306 -2.22 -13.54 0.10
CA LEU A 306 -3.17 -13.11 -0.92
C LEU A 306 -3.31 -14.13 -2.05
N VAL A 307 -2.22 -14.76 -2.49
CA VAL A 307 -2.29 -15.84 -3.48
C VAL A 307 -3.11 -17.01 -2.95
N ASP A 308 -2.90 -17.42 -1.70
CA ASP A 308 -3.66 -18.52 -1.10
C ASP A 308 -5.16 -18.19 -0.98
N ALA A 309 -5.50 -16.96 -0.59
CA ALA A 309 -6.88 -16.50 -0.59
C ALA A 309 -7.47 -16.50 -2.01
N VAL A 310 -6.81 -15.84 -2.97
CA VAL A 310 -7.27 -15.73 -4.36
C VAL A 310 -7.44 -17.10 -5.02
N LEU A 311 -6.51 -18.04 -4.85
CA LEU A 311 -6.62 -19.38 -5.42
C LEU A 311 -7.83 -20.15 -4.84
N GLU A 312 -8.08 -20.02 -3.54
CA GLU A 312 -9.25 -20.62 -2.91
C GLU A 312 -10.56 -19.98 -3.38
N ASP A 313 -10.58 -18.65 -3.49
CA ASP A 313 -11.76 -17.85 -3.85
C ASP A 313 -12.12 -17.96 -5.33
N ALA A 314 -11.12 -17.94 -6.20
CA ALA A 314 -11.28 -18.07 -7.65
C ALA A 314 -11.67 -19.50 -8.01
N ALA A 315 -11.08 -20.49 -7.31
CA ALA A 315 -11.30 -21.91 -7.53
C ALA A 315 -11.21 -22.29 -9.03
N ALA A 316 -10.22 -21.70 -9.73
CA ALA A 316 -10.08 -21.86 -11.17
C ALA A 316 -9.82 -23.33 -11.54
N GLU A 317 -10.55 -23.83 -12.55
CA GLU A 317 -10.49 -25.20 -13.03
C GLU A 317 -9.69 -25.31 -14.34
N PRO A 318 -9.11 -26.49 -14.64
CA PRO A 318 -8.43 -26.71 -15.91
C PRO A 318 -9.30 -26.36 -17.13
N GLY A 319 -8.72 -25.65 -18.10
CA GLY A 319 -9.40 -25.23 -19.32
C GLY A 319 -10.18 -23.92 -19.23
N GLN A 320 -10.32 -23.33 -18.04
CA GLN A 320 -11.03 -22.05 -17.87
C GLN A 320 -10.24 -20.85 -18.41
N VAL A 321 -10.98 -19.79 -18.71
CA VAL A 321 -10.48 -18.47 -19.11
C VAL A 321 -10.65 -17.49 -17.96
N VAL A 322 -9.54 -17.06 -17.39
CA VAL A 322 -9.48 -16.15 -16.25
C VAL A 322 -8.88 -14.81 -16.69
N ALA A 323 -9.44 -13.70 -16.23
CA ALA A 323 -8.79 -12.40 -16.37
C ALA A 323 -8.24 -11.93 -15.02
N ASP A 324 -6.94 -11.65 -14.97
CA ASP A 324 -6.28 -10.96 -13.85
C ASP A 324 -6.13 -9.48 -14.22
N LEU A 325 -6.96 -8.64 -13.59
CA LEU A 325 -7.03 -7.21 -13.87
C LEU A 325 -6.21 -6.43 -12.86
N TYR A 326 -5.48 -5.41 -13.34
CA TYR A 326 -4.50 -4.68 -12.53
C TYR A 326 -3.37 -5.61 -12.04
N ALA A 327 -2.96 -6.53 -12.92
CA ALA A 327 -2.12 -7.68 -12.59
C ALA A 327 -0.70 -7.33 -12.10
N GLY A 328 -0.26 -6.07 -12.27
CA GLY A 328 1.07 -5.64 -11.86
C GLY A 328 2.17 -6.48 -12.53
N ALA A 329 3.04 -7.08 -11.70
CA ALA A 329 4.12 -7.96 -12.16
C ALA A 329 3.68 -9.42 -12.42
N GLY A 330 2.37 -9.68 -12.43
CA GLY A 330 1.78 -10.99 -12.72
C GLY A 330 1.72 -11.94 -11.51
N LEU A 331 1.55 -11.41 -10.29
CA LEU A 331 1.53 -12.22 -9.06
C LEU A 331 0.43 -13.29 -9.12
N PHE A 332 -0.84 -12.89 -9.25
CA PHE A 332 -1.94 -13.85 -9.31
C PHE A 332 -1.95 -14.61 -10.64
N THR A 333 -1.68 -13.92 -11.77
CA THR A 333 -1.55 -14.56 -13.09
C THR A 333 -0.70 -15.83 -13.04
N ALA A 334 0.47 -15.79 -12.41
CA ALA A 334 1.40 -16.92 -12.40
C ALA A 334 0.80 -18.18 -11.75
N TYR A 335 0.05 -18.01 -10.66
CA TYR A 335 -0.56 -19.13 -9.95
C TYR A 335 -1.89 -19.56 -10.57
N LEU A 336 -2.68 -18.61 -11.09
CA LEU A 336 -3.89 -18.91 -11.84
C LEU A 336 -3.57 -19.67 -13.13
N ALA A 337 -2.43 -19.38 -13.77
CA ALA A 337 -1.96 -20.09 -14.95
C ALA A 337 -1.70 -21.58 -14.67
N ASP A 338 -1.19 -21.93 -13.49
CA ASP A 338 -1.07 -23.34 -13.09
C ASP A 338 -2.43 -23.97 -12.87
N ALA A 339 -3.34 -23.27 -12.20
CA ALA A 339 -4.67 -23.76 -11.85
C ALA A 339 -5.51 -24.09 -13.11
N VAL A 340 -5.49 -23.22 -14.12
CA VAL A 340 -6.22 -23.44 -15.39
C VAL A 340 -5.51 -24.42 -16.34
N GLY A 341 -4.25 -24.78 -16.05
CA GLY A 341 -3.48 -25.71 -16.87
C GLY A 341 -3.13 -25.20 -18.27
N ARG A 342 -2.55 -26.08 -19.09
CA ARG A 342 -2.06 -25.74 -20.45
C ARG A 342 -3.16 -25.47 -21.47
N ASP A 343 -4.36 -26.02 -21.23
CA ASP A 343 -5.53 -25.86 -22.10
C ASP A 343 -6.40 -24.66 -21.70
N GLY A 344 -6.15 -24.05 -20.53
CA GLY A 344 -6.82 -22.84 -20.08
C GLY A 344 -6.14 -21.57 -20.57
N THR A 345 -6.59 -20.42 -20.07
CA THR A 345 -6.06 -19.11 -20.46
C THR A 345 -6.13 -18.14 -19.28
N VAL A 346 -5.06 -17.38 -19.04
CA VAL A 346 -5.07 -16.26 -18.11
C VAL A 346 -4.68 -14.97 -18.83
N LEU A 347 -5.60 -14.00 -18.85
CA LEU A 347 -5.42 -12.68 -19.45
C LEU A 347 -4.95 -11.69 -18.38
N SER A 348 -3.66 -11.38 -18.39
CA SER A 348 -3.02 -10.49 -17.42
C SER A 348 -3.03 -9.05 -17.91
N VAL A 349 -3.93 -8.22 -17.38
CA VAL A 349 -4.15 -6.84 -17.82
C VAL A 349 -3.49 -5.86 -16.87
N GLU A 350 -2.55 -5.05 -17.37
CA GLU A 350 -1.81 -4.07 -16.57
C GLU A 350 -1.56 -2.79 -17.36
N ALA A 351 -1.84 -1.63 -16.75
CA ALA A 351 -1.70 -0.33 -17.42
C ALA A 351 -0.24 0.15 -17.48
N SER A 352 0.56 -0.13 -16.45
CA SER A 352 1.96 0.28 -16.33
C SER A 352 2.86 -0.51 -17.28
N PRO A 353 3.50 0.16 -18.25
CA PRO A 353 4.42 -0.52 -19.17
C PRO A 353 5.60 -1.18 -18.45
N GLN A 354 6.02 -0.66 -17.29
CA GLN A 354 7.10 -1.26 -16.51
C GLN A 354 6.65 -2.55 -15.83
N ALA A 355 5.47 -2.55 -15.20
CA ALA A 355 4.93 -3.74 -14.54
C ALA A 355 4.59 -4.83 -15.58
N SER A 356 4.03 -4.48 -16.74
CA SER A 356 3.82 -5.43 -17.84
C SER A 356 5.14 -6.05 -18.34
N ARG A 357 6.25 -5.30 -18.36
CA ARG A 357 7.57 -5.87 -18.69
C ARG A 357 8.07 -6.86 -17.65
N ASP A 358 7.82 -6.59 -16.37
CA ASP A 358 8.13 -7.53 -15.29
C ASP A 358 7.25 -8.78 -15.39
N ALA A 359 5.94 -8.62 -15.64
CA ALA A 359 5.01 -9.73 -15.89
C ALA A 359 5.46 -10.61 -17.07
N LEU A 360 5.84 -10.01 -18.22
CA LEU A 360 6.37 -10.75 -19.37
C LEU A 360 7.62 -11.58 -19.02
N ARG A 361 8.46 -11.12 -18.08
CA ARG A 361 9.62 -11.89 -17.60
C ARG A 361 9.19 -13.01 -16.66
N ASN A 362 8.27 -12.72 -15.74
CA ASN A 362 7.83 -13.68 -14.72
C ASN A 362 7.00 -14.83 -15.32
N LEU A 363 6.26 -14.55 -16.40
CA LEU A 363 5.32 -15.48 -17.02
C LEU A 363 5.88 -16.20 -18.26
N HIS A 364 7.15 -16.03 -18.58
CA HIS A 364 7.72 -16.47 -19.87
C HIS A 364 7.66 -18.00 -20.11
N GLU A 365 7.57 -18.82 -19.06
CA GLU A 365 7.46 -20.29 -19.14
C GLU A 365 6.00 -20.78 -19.16
N MET A 366 5.04 -19.86 -19.16
CA MET A 366 3.60 -20.10 -19.06
C MET A 366 2.89 -19.68 -20.35
N PRO A 367 2.80 -20.55 -21.37
CA PRO A 367 2.18 -20.19 -22.65
C PRO A 367 0.68 -19.87 -22.54
N GLN A 368 0.01 -20.32 -21.47
CA GLN A 368 -1.39 -20.00 -21.18
C GLN A 368 -1.58 -18.61 -20.54
N ALA A 369 -0.51 -17.91 -20.17
CA ALA A 369 -0.57 -16.58 -19.56
C ALA A 369 -0.24 -15.49 -20.59
N HIS A 370 -1.19 -14.60 -20.86
CA HIS A 370 -1.06 -13.56 -21.88
C HIS A 370 -1.06 -12.17 -21.24
N VAL A 371 0.05 -11.46 -21.37
CA VAL A 371 0.21 -10.10 -20.81
C VAL A 371 -0.29 -9.05 -21.79
N LEU A 372 -1.22 -8.23 -21.34
CA LEU A 372 -1.85 -7.16 -22.11
C LEU A 372 -1.57 -5.81 -21.42
N ASN A 373 -0.77 -4.97 -22.09
CA ASN A 373 -0.46 -3.65 -21.57
C ASN A 373 -1.52 -2.62 -22.00
N GLY A 374 -2.30 -2.12 -21.04
CA GLY A 374 -3.29 -1.08 -21.30
C GLY A 374 -4.18 -0.78 -20.09
N PRO A 375 -4.87 0.39 -20.07
CA PRO A 375 -5.85 0.68 -19.03
C PRO A 375 -6.94 -0.41 -19.02
N THR A 376 -7.21 -0.97 -17.84
CA THR A 376 -8.18 -2.07 -17.66
C THR A 376 -9.50 -1.80 -18.35
N ASP A 377 -10.08 -0.62 -18.14
CA ASP A 377 -11.35 -0.28 -18.76
C ASP A 377 -11.24 -0.39 -20.30
N LYS A 378 -10.18 0.13 -20.92
CA LYS A 378 -10.01 0.12 -22.38
C LYS A 378 -9.87 -1.28 -22.94
N VAL A 379 -9.09 -2.14 -22.28
CA VAL A 379 -8.89 -3.53 -22.69
C VAL A 379 -10.21 -4.32 -22.63
N LEU A 380 -10.95 -4.22 -21.52
CA LEU A 380 -12.28 -4.84 -21.44
C LEU A 380 -13.25 -4.29 -22.49
N GLY A 381 -13.14 -2.98 -22.79
CA GLY A 381 -13.94 -2.33 -23.83
C GLY A 381 -13.65 -2.87 -25.24
N SER A 382 -12.40 -3.17 -25.56
CA SER A 382 -12.06 -3.82 -26.84
C SER A 382 -12.60 -5.25 -26.92
N TRP A 383 -12.58 -6.01 -25.83
CA TRP A 383 -13.13 -7.38 -25.82
C TRP A 383 -14.64 -7.40 -26.11
N LEU A 384 -15.38 -6.43 -25.56
CA LEU A 384 -16.81 -6.27 -25.84
C LEU A 384 -17.07 -5.81 -27.29
N ALA A 385 -16.20 -4.97 -27.84
CA ALA A 385 -16.38 -4.41 -29.19
C ALA A 385 -15.98 -5.39 -30.30
N THR A 386 -14.93 -6.18 -30.07
CA THR A 386 -14.36 -7.13 -31.04
C THR A 386 -14.00 -8.44 -30.33
N PRO A 387 -15.01 -9.24 -29.91
CA PRO A 387 -14.78 -10.45 -29.13
C PRO A 387 -13.92 -11.48 -29.87
N GLU A 388 -14.06 -11.57 -31.19
CA GLU A 388 -13.33 -12.51 -32.05
C GLU A 388 -11.84 -12.18 -32.24
N THR A 389 -11.36 -11.02 -31.76
CA THR A 389 -9.94 -10.66 -31.90
C THR A 389 -9.06 -11.72 -31.22
N PRO A 390 -8.04 -12.26 -31.92
CA PRO A 390 -7.13 -13.25 -31.32
C PRO A 390 -6.43 -12.72 -30.07
N ILE A 391 -6.13 -13.62 -29.12
CA ILE A 391 -5.41 -13.26 -27.89
C ILE A 391 -4.04 -12.64 -28.18
N ALA A 392 -3.34 -13.12 -29.22
CA ALA A 392 -2.06 -12.58 -29.67
C ALA A 392 -2.13 -11.10 -30.08
N ASP A 393 -3.31 -10.63 -30.50
CA ASP A 393 -3.59 -9.24 -30.89
C ASP A 393 -4.30 -8.45 -29.76
N GLY A 394 -4.37 -9.03 -28.56
CA GLY A 394 -4.95 -8.41 -27.37
C GLY A 394 -6.46 -8.60 -27.16
N GLY A 395 -7.07 -9.51 -27.90
CA GLY A 395 -8.48 -9.88 -27.74
C GLY A 395 -8.73 -11.06 -26.81
N VAL A 396 -9.90 -11.69 -26.94
CA VAL A 396 -10.35 -12.86 -26.16
C VAL A 396 -10.71 -14.07 -27.03
N ALA A 397 -10.49 -13.99 -28.35
CA ALA A 397 -10.73 -15.07 -29.31
C ALA A 397 -12.14 -15.71 -29.22
N GLY A 398 -13.17 -14.89 -28.98
CA GLY A 398 -14.56 -15.32 -28.83
C GLY A 398 -14.87 -16.01 -27.50
N ALA A 399 -13.90 -16.16 -26.60
CA ALA A 399 -14.10 -16.82 -25.32
C ALA A 399 -14.90 -15.94 -24.34
N SER A 400 -15.74 -16.60 -23.54
CA SER A 400 -16.31 -16.02 -22.33
C SER A 400 -15.33 -16.14 -21.18
N LEU A 401 -15.35 -15.18 -20.25
CA LEU A 401 -14.55 -15.25 -19.03
C LEU A 401 -15.30 -16.07 -17.98
N ASP A 402 -14.65 -17.08 -17.40
CA ASP A 402 -15.22 -17.84 -16.28
C ASP A 402 -15.05 -17.05 -14.97
N THR A 403 -13.85 -16.51 -14.76
CA THR A 403 -13.47 -15.78 -13.54
C THR A 403 -12.75 -14.48 -13.85
N VAL A 404 -13.05 -13.44 -13.07
CA VAL A 404 -12.28 -12.19 -13.04
C VAL A 404 -11.67 -12.02 -11.64
N VAL A 405 -10.35 -11.92 -11.58
CA VAL A 405 -9.60 -11.47 -10.40
C VAL A 405 -9.20 -10.02 -10.61
N LEU A 406 -9.34 -9.18 -9.58
CA LEU A 406 -8.92 -7.79 -9.66
C LEU A 406 -8.32 -7.28 -8.35
N ASP A 407 -7.19 -6.58 -8.45
CA ASP A 407 -6.51 -5.86 -7.35
C ASP A 407 -6.29 -4.38 -7.74
N PRO A 408 -7.36 -3.57 -7.80
CA PRO A 408 -7.27 -2.20 -8.25
C PRO A 408 -6.54 -1.29 -7.24
N PRO A 409 -6.06 -0.10 -7.68
CA PRO A 409 -5.48 0.89 -6.78
C PRO A 409 -6.52 1.37 -5.74
N ARG A 410 -6.07 2.12 -4.72
CA ARG A 410 -6.92 2.72 -3.66
C ARG A 410 -8.14 3.52 -4.14
N ALA A 411 -8.18 3.93 -5.41
CA ALA A 411 -9.33 4.60 -5.99
C ALA A 411 -10.49 3.64 -6.34
N GLY A 412 -10.26 2.32 -6.30
CA GLY A 412 -11.14 1.26 -6.81
C GLY A 412 -10.96 1.01 -8.31
N ALA A 413 -11.67 0.01 -8.83
CA ALA A 413 -11.70 -0.32 -10.25
C ALA A 413 -12.35 0.80 -11.09
N GLY A 414 -13.32 1.49 -10.49
CA GLY A 414 -14.02 2.62 -11.09
C GLY A 414 -15.16 2.20 -12.02
N ARG A 415 -16.11 3.13 -12.21
CA ARG A 415 -17.43 2.84 -12.80
C ARG A 415 -17.36 2.14 -14.16
N LYS A 416 -16.51 2.63 -15.06
CA LYS A 416 -16.39 2.10 -16.43
C LYS A 416 -15.83 0.68 -16.45
N ALA A 417 -14.87 0.35 -15.57
CA ALA A 417 -14.33 -1.00 -15.49
C ALA A 417 -15.40 -1.95 -14.95
N VAL A 418 -16.09 -1.57 -13.87
CA VAL A 418 -17.18 -2.38 -13.28
C VAL A 418 -18.31 -2.62 -14.29
N GLU A 419 -18.77 -1.60 -15.02
CA GLU A 419 -19.80 -1.77 -16.06
C GLU A 419 -19.38 -2.75 -17.16
N ARG A 420 -18.09 -2.78 -17.51
CA ARG A 420 -17.56 -3.70 -18.51
C ARG A 420 -17.39 -5.13 -17.97
N ILE A 421 -16.99 -5.28 -16.71
CA ILE A 421 -16.99 -6.59 -16.02
C ILE A 421 -18.41 -7.16 -16.00
N LEU A 422 -19.41 -6.34 -15.64
CA LEU A 422 -20.82 -6.74 -15.67
C LEU A 422 -21.30 -7.16 -17.07
N ALA A 423 -20.85 -6.48 -18.12
CA ALA A 423 -21.20 -6.81 -19.50
C ALA A 423 -20.51 -8.09 -20.01
N LEU A 424 -19.28 -8.36 -19.57
CA LEU A 424 -18.56 -9.62 -19.85
C LEU A 424 -19.12 -10.79 -19.03
N ALA A 425 -19.76 -10.47 -17.90
CA ALA A 425 -20.59 -11.35 -17.09
C ALA A 425 -19.94 -12.68 -16.65
N PRO A 426 -18.73 -12.65 -16.06
CA PRO A 426 -18.07 -13.85 -15.53
C PRO A 426 -18.90 -14.52 -14.43
N GLU A 427 -18.74 -15.81 -14.22
CA GLU A 427 -19.45 -16.52 -13.15
C GLU A 427 -18.97 -16.09 -11.75
N THR A 428 -17.65 -15.88 -11.63
CA THR A 428 -16.98 -15.53 -10.38
C THR A 428 -16.16 -14.24 -10.52
N ILE A 429 -16.25 -13.39 -9.50
CA ILE A 429 -15.38 -12.21 -9.35
C ILE A 429 -14.67 -12.31 -8.00
N VAL A 430 -13.33 -12.28 -8.01
CA VAL A 430 -12.50 -12.18 -6.80
C VAL A 430 -11.90 -10.79 -6.74
N TYR A 431 -12.37 -9.97 -5.79
CA TYR A 431 -11.94 -8.58 -5.63
C TYR A 431 -11.03 -8.46 -4.42
N VAL A 432 -9.76 -8.09 -4.66
CA VAL A 432 -8.76 -7.72 -3.65
C VAL A 432 -8.79 -6.20 -3.45
N SER A 433 -8.76 -5.71 -2.22
CA SER A 433 -8.80 -4.26 -1.97
C SER A 433 -8.14 -3.85 -0.66
N CYS A 434 -7.32 -2.81 -0.76
CA CYS A 434 -6.71 -2.12 0.38
C CYS A 434 -7.52 -0.91 0.90
N ASP A 435 -8.67 -0.60 0.28
CA ASP A 435 -9.51 0.55 0.62
C ASP A 435 -11.00 0.18 0.69
N PRO A 436 -11.60 0.06 1.89
CA PRO A 436 -12.97 -0.41 2.04
C PRO A 436 -14.01 0.55 1.46
N ALA A 437 -13.71 1.84 1.32
CA ALA A 437 -14.67 2.83 0.83
C ALA A 437 -14.87 2.75 -0.69
N SER A 438 -13.77 2.70 -1.44
CA SER A 438 -13.79 2.48 -2.88
C SER A 438 -14.30 1.08 -3.23
N PHE A 439 -13.88 0.06 -2.48
CA PHE A 439 -14.44 -1.29 -2.60
C PHE A 439 -15.97 -1.30 -2.41
N ALA A 440 -16.49 -0.74 -1.31
CA ALA A 440 -17.92 -0.75 -1.04
C ALA A 440 -18.73 -0.01 -2.13
N ARG A 441 -18.17 1.04 -2.73
CA ARG A 441 -18.78 1.73 -3.87
C ARG A 441 -18.85 0.83 -5.11
N ASP A 442 -17.75 0.15 -5.42
CA ASP A 442 -17.69 -0.75 -6.58
C ASP A 442 -18.58 -1.99 -6.36
N LEU A 443 -18.63 -2.52 -5.13
CA LEU A 443 -19.52 -3.59 -4.69
C LEU A 443 -21.00 -3.22 -4.87
N ALA A 444 -21.38 -1.98 -4.55
CA ALA A 444 -22.75 -1.49 -4.78
C ALA A 444 -23.14 -1.57 -6.26
N TRP A 445 -22.21 -1.29 -7.16
CA TRP A 445 -22.45 -1.39 -8.61
C TRP A 445 -22.51 -2.84 -9.09
N LEU A 446 -21.61 -3.70 -8.59
CA LEU A 446 -21.62 -5.13 -8.93
C LEU A 446 -22.90 -5.82 -8.48
N THR A 447 -23.36 -5.53 -7.26
CA THR A 447 -24.60 -6.10 -6.72
C THR A 447 -25.85 -5.57 -7.41
N ALA A 448 -25.91 -4.28 -7.74
CA ALA A 448 -26.95 -3.74 -8.60
C ALA A 448 -26.93 -4.35 -10.02
N GLY A 449 -25.78 -4.85 -10.47
CA GLY A 449 -25.59 -5.56 -11.73
C GLY A 449 -25.88 -7.07 -11.68
N GLY A 450 -26.42 -7.58 -10.57
CA GLY A 450 -26.87 -8.98 -10.45
C GLY A 450 -25.88 -9.93 -9.79
N TYR A 451 -24.75 -9.45 -9.27
CA TYR A 451 -23.86 -10.28 -8.46
C TYR A 451 -24.31 -10.33 -7.00
N ARG A 452 -24.00 -11.42 -6.31
CA ARG A 452 -24.18 -11.55 -4.87
C ARG A 452 -22.83 -11.68 -4.19
N LEU A 453 -22.65 -10.97 -3.08
CA LEU A 453 -21.49 -11.15 -2.21
C LEU A 453 -21.63 -12.52 -1.54
N ASP A 454 -20.70 -13.42 -1.86
CA ASP A 454 -20.68 -14.79 -1.34
C ASP A 454 -19.81 -14.88 -0.09
N ARG A 455 -18.62 -14.27 -0.15
CA ARG A 455 -17.65 -14.28 0.96
C ARG A 455 -16.88 -12.97 1.03
N ALA A 456 -16.51 -12.55 2.24
CA ALA A 456 -15.58 -11.45 2.48
C ALA A 456 -14.60 -11.82 3.60
N ARG A 457 -13.31 -11.81 3.27
CA ARG A 457 -12.20 -11.96 4.21
C ARG A 457 -11.48 -10.63 4.37
N VAL A 458 -11.10 -10.28 5.58
CA VAL A 458 -10.23 -9.13 5.85
C VAL A 458 -8.91 -9.65 6.40
N ILE A 459 -7.80 -9.14 5.90
CA ILE A 459 -6.46 -9.57 6.27
C ILE A 459 -5.71 -8.37 6.81
N ASP A 460 -5.11 -8.53 7.98
CA ASP A 460 -4.26 -7.53 8.62
C ASP A 460 -2.84 -7.55 8.03
N LEU A 461 -2.69 -7.04 6.80
CA LEU A 461 -1.39 -6.85 6.14
C LEU A 461 -0.63 -5.60 6.63
N TYR A 462 -1.25 -4.78 7.48
CA TYR A 462 -0.66 -3.52 7.92
C TYR A 462 -0.87 -3.27 9.42
N PRO A 463 -0.39 -4.15 10.32
CA PRO A 463 -0.44 -3.90 11.77
C PRO A 463 0.21 -2.55 12.13
N ASP A 464 -0.26 -1.96 13.23
CA ASP A 464 0.06 -0.59 13.69
C ASP A 464 -0.38 0.54 12.75
N THR A 465 -1.06 0.23 11.66
CA THR A 465 -1.73 1.21 10.80
C THR A 465 -3.24 0.96 10.76
N HIS A 466 -3.98 1.95 10.26
CA HIS A 466 -5.42 1.82 10.02
C HIS A 466 -5.76 1.10 8.70
N HIS A 467 -4.76 0.79 7.88
CA HIS A 467 -4.97 0.08 6.61
C HIS A 467 -5.38 -1.36 6.87
N LEU A 468 -6.25 -1.88 6.00
CA LEU A 468 -6.70 -3.25 5.98
C LEU A 468 -6.72 -3.71 4.53
N GLU A 469 -6.54 -5.00 4.31
CA GLU A 469 -6.72 -5.63 3.02
C GLU A 469 -7.97 -6.50 3.07
N SER A 470 -8.69 -6.65 1.97
CA SER A 470 -9.82 -7.57 1.88
C SER A 470 -9.78 -8.38 0.60
N VAL A 471 -10.20 -9.64 0.67
CA VAL A 471 -10.43 -10.51 -0.48
C VAL A 471 -11.90 -10.93 -0.43
N THR A 472 -12.64 -10.63 -1.49
CA THR A 472 -14.09 -10.87 -1.54
C THR A 472 -14.47 -11.62 -2.79
N VAL A 473 -15.45 -12.52 -2.64
CA VAL A 473 -16.01 -13.29 -3.76
C VAL A 473 -17.40 -12.79 -4.05
N LEU A 474 -17.64 -12.52 -5.31
CA LEU A 474 -18.97 -12.31 -5.83
C LEU A 474 -19.29 -13.41 -6.84
N ARG A 475 -20.49 -13.97 -6.72
CA ARG A 475 -21.03 -14.94 -7.66
C ARG A 475 -22.18 -14.32 -8.44
N ARG A 476 -22.29 -14.69 -9.70
CA ARG A 476 -23.46 -14.29 -10.51
C ARG A 476 -24.74 -14.84 -9.86
N GLY A 477 -25.71 -13.95 -9.67
CA GLY A 477 -26.99 -14.26 -9.02
C GLY A 477 -28.10 -14.67 -9.97
#